data_AF-A0A537XX57-F1
#
_entry.id   AF-A0A537XX57-F1
#
_cell.length_a   1.000
_cell.length_b   1.000
_cell.length_c   1.000
_cell.angle_alpha   90.00
_cell.angle_beta   90.00
_cell.angle_gamma   90.00
#
_symmetry.space_group_name_H-M   'P 1'
#
loop_
_entity.id
_entity.type
_entity.pdbx_description
1 polymer ?
#
loop_
_entity_poly.entity_id
_entity_poly.type
_entity_poly.pdbx_seq_one_letter_code
_entity_poly.pdbx_strand_id
1 'polypeptide(L)'
;MLLGVRGRSFCPPKGLGAGYIELFSGPGKSHVKDTPDFIDGSPIVAYKAAQKSGTRFSELYFNDLDQTKSAALKQRIAGLGGAAQIFSQPAEVAVDTITRALNPKGLHFAFLDPYRLEVLPFTIIQKLASLPRMDMLIHVSVFDLQRNLRRYVADGRVLDSFMPGWRSAVDVNRPDQALRTDLLEYWLSEIRKLGTSPAEGIELVSATGGQRLYWLVFVSSHELGRKLWEDIRNVNVQARLI
;
A
#
# COMPACT_ATOMS: atom_id res chain seq x y z
N MET A 1 27.13 2.93 -30.55
CA MET A 1 27.11 4.28 -29.93
C MET A 1 25.92 4.32 -28.99
N LEU A 2 26.14 4.03 -27.70
CA LEU A 2 25.10 3.94 -26.67
C LEU A 2 24.74 5.36 -26.21
N LEU A 3 23.50 5.78 -26.46
CA LEU A 3 22.95 7.02 -25.94
C LEU A 3 22.69 6.84 -24.43
N GLY A 4 23.56 7.44 -23.62
CA GLY A 4 23.40 7.52 -22.18
C GLY A 4 22.24 8.44 -21.80
N VAL A 5 21.18 7.86 -21.25
CA VAL A 5 20.14 8.62 -20.56
C VAL A 5 20.72 9.02 -19.20
N ARG A 6 21.22 10.25 -19.08
CA ARG A 6 21.49 10.88 -17.78
C ARG A 6 20.15 11.16 -17.11
N GLY A 7 19.66 10.20 -16.32
CA GLY A 7 18.53 10.41 -15.43
C GLY A 7 18.84 11.56 -14.48
N ARG A 8 18.17 12.70 -14.64
CA ARG A 8 18.16 13.73 -13.60
C ARG A 8 17.37 13.14 -12.44
N SER A 9 18.03 12.89 -11.31
CA SER A 9 17.35 12.51 -10.07
C SER A 9 16.34 13.60 -9.73
N PHE A 10 15.04 13.30 -9.83
CA PHE A 10 13.98 14.17 -9.34
C PHE A 10 13.96 14.07 -7.82
N CYS A 11 14.90 14.74 -7.18
CA CYS A 11 14.85 14.96 -5.73
C CYS A 11 13.94 16.18 -5.48
N PRO A 12 13.09 16.15 -4.42
CA PRO A 12 12.40 17.35 -4.01
C PRO A 12 13.41 18.49 -3.75
N PRO A 13 13.05 19.75 -4.04
CA PRO A 13 13.86 20.91 -3.66
C PRO A 13 14.37 20.78 -2.23
N LYS A 14 15.62 21.19 -1.99
CA LYS A 14 16.25 21.13 -0.66
C LYS A 14 15.28 21.66 0.41
N GLY A 15 14.95 20.83 1.39
CA GLY A 15 14.08 21.18 2.52
C GLY A 15 12.60 20.83 2.39
N LEU A 16 12.12 20.30 1.25
CA LEU A 16 10.70 19.89 1.12
C LEU A 16 10.40 18.49 1.66
N GLY A 17 11.40 17.61 1.80
CA GLY A 17 11.25 16.30 2.43
C GLY A 17 10.48 15.26 1.60
N ALA A 18 10.75 13.98 1.86
CA ALA A 18 9.99 12.85 1.34
C ALA A 18 9.71 11.85 2.46
N GLY A 19 8.43 11.55 2.69
CA GLY A 19 7.99 10.66 3.77
C GLY A 19 7.61 9.29 3.24
N TYR A 20 8.12 8.22 3.84
CA TYR A 20 7.64 6.86 3.61
C TYR A 20 6.79 6.41 4.81
N ILE A 21 5.58 5.91 4.53
CA ILE A 21 4.59 5.55 5.54
C ILE A 21 4.19 4.10 5.36
N GLU A 22 4.20 3.32 6.43
CA GLU A 22 3.69 1.95 6.42
C GLU A 22 2.93 1.66 7.72
N LEU A 23 1.60 1.52 7.61
CA LEU A 23 0.72 1.39 8.78
C LEU A 23 0.62 -0.04 9.35
N PHE A 24 1.12 -1.01 8.57
CA PHE A 24 1.09 -2.45 8.84
C PHE A 24 2.49 -3.05 8.66
N SER A 25 3.50 -2.42 9.27
CA SER A 25 4.91 -2.59 8.89
C SER A 25 5.52 -3.94 9.31
N GLY A 26 4.89 -4.65 10.26
CA GLY A 26 5.49 -5.84 10.84
C GLY A 26 6.87 -5.56 11.48
N PRO A 27 7.69 -6.59 11.67
CA PRO A 27 9.02 -6.45 12.24
C PRO A 27 10.08 -6.03 11.19
N GLY A 28 9.72 -5.85 9.92
CA GLY A 28 10.67 -5.59 8.83
C GLY A 28 11.42 -6.82 8.32
N LYS A 29 11.08 -8.02 8.81
CA LYS A 29 11.61 -9.30 8.34
C LYS A 29 10.47 -10.31 8.26
N SER A 30 10.48 -11.16 7.25
CA SER A 30 9.52 -12.26 7.11
C SER A 30 10.27 -13.58 7.17
N HIS A 31 9.76 -14.50 7.99
CA HIS A 31 10.29 -15.85 8.08
C HIS A 31 9.80 -16.68 6.88
N VAL A 32 10.72 -17.35 6.20
CA VAL A 32 10.37 -18.26 5.12
C VAL A 32 9.94 -19.58 5.74
N LYS A 33 8.65 -19.90 5.56
CA LYS A 33 8.03 -21.10 6.15
C LYS A 33 8.86 -22.35 5.82
N ASP A 34 8.98 -23.23 6.80
CA ASP A 34 9.68 -24.52 6.69
C ASP A 34 11.20 -24.42 6.43
N THR A 35 11.78 -23.24 6.61
CA THR A 35 13.23 -22.97 6.54
C THR A 35 13.67 -22.14 7.75
N PRO A 36 14.97 -22.06 8.07
CA PRO A 36 15.47 -21.11 9.07
C PRO A 36 15.64 -19.68 8.52
N ASP A 37 15.30 -19.44 7.26
CA ASP A 37 15.66 -18.22 6.54
C ASP A 37 14.69 -17.07 6.81
N PHE A 38 15.24 -15.85 6.79
CA PHE A 38 14.48 -14.60 6.89
C PHE A 38 14.76 -13.72 5.68
N ILE A 39 13.68 -13.22 5.07
CA ILE A 39 13.75 -12.22 4.01
C ILE A 39 13.42 -10.82 4.56
N ASP A 40 13.82 -9.78 3.82
CA ASP A 40 13.44 -8.41 4.15
C ASP A 40 11.93 -8.21 3.95
N GLY A 41 11.28 -7.64 4.96
CA GLY A 41 9.92 -7.11 4.82
C GLY A 41 9.93 -5.78 4.07
N SER A 42 8.75 -5.35 3.63
CA SER A 42 8.53 -4.11 2.86
C SER A 42 9.22 -2.86 3.43
N PRO A 43 9.24 -2.59 4.75
CA PRO A 43 9.92 -1.39 5.27
C PRO A 43 11.43 -1.40 4.98
N ILE A 44 12.05 -2.58 5.11
CA ILE A 44 13.50 -2.75 4.88
C ILE A 44 13.80 -2.74 3.39
N VAL A 45 12.94 -3.35 2.56
CA VAL A 45 13.06 -3.30 1.10
C VAL A 45 12.99 -1.86 0.60
N ALA A 46 11.99 -1.09 1.02
CA ALA A 46 11.82 0.32 0.66
C ALA A 46 13.02 1.17 1.09
N TYR A 47 13.49 0.99 2.33
CA TYR A 47 14.65 1.70 2.85
C TYR A 47 15.93 1.41 2.04
N LYS A 48 16.22 0.14 1.76
CA LYS A 48 17.38 -0.27 0.97
C LYS A 48 17.29 0.20 -0.49
N ALA A 49 16.10 0.17 -1.09
CA ALA A 49 15.87 0.68 -2.44
C ALA A 49 16.16 2.20 -2.52
N ALA A 50 15.68 2.98 -1.54
CA ALA A 50 15.97 4.40 -1.43
C ALA A 50 17.48 4.66 -1.30
N GLN A 51 18.17 3.93 -0.41
CA GLN A 51 19.64 4.02 -0.29
C GLN A 51 20.36 3.72 -1.61
N LYS A 52 19.98 2.64 -2.31
CA LYS A 52 20.58 2.23 -3.58
C LYS A 52 20.36 3.26 -4.70
N SER A 53 19.20 3.92 -4.71
CA SER A 53 18.87 4.95 -5.71
C SER A 53 19.65 6.27 -5.53
N GLY A 54 20.37 6.44 -4.41
CA GLY A 54 21.01 7.70 -4.04
C GLY A 54 20.05 8.76 -3.51
N THR A 55 18.75 8.47 -3.44
CA THR A 55 17.70 9.38 -2.94
C THR A 55 17.03 8.76 -1.72
N ARG A 56 17.26 9.33 -0.53
CA ARG A 56 16.70 8.83 0.73
C ARG A 56 15.34 9.49 1.01
N PHE A 57 14.45 8.74 1.67
CA PHE A 57 13.35 9.35 2.41
C PHE A 57 13.93 10.22 3.53
N SER A 58 13.40 11.42 3.71
CA SER A 58 13.78 12.29 4.82
C SER A 58 13.16 11.81 6.12
N GLU A 59 11.99 11.18 6.04
CA GLU A 59 11.23 10.72 7.19
C GLU A 59 10.64 9.34 6.90
N LEU A 60 10.70 8.47 7.91
CA LEU A 60 10.13 7.12 7.87
C LEU A 60 9.13 7.02 9.02
N TYR A 61 7.90 6.61 8.71
CA TYR A 61 6.83 6.42 9.68
C TYR A 61 6.32 4.99 9.59
N PHE A 62 6.48 4.22 10.67
CA PHE A 62 6.04 2.83 10.73
C PHE A 62 5.10 2.61 11.89
N ASN A 63 4.07 1.78 11.65
CA ASN A 63 3.15 1.33 12.67
C ASN A 63 2.92 -0.18 12.55
N ASP A 64 2.82 -0.85 13.69
CA ASP A 64 2.23 -2.18 13.82
C ASP A 64 1.52 -2.24 15.17
N LEU A 65 0.37 -2.90 15.24
CA LEU A 65 -0.36 -3.02 16.50
C LEU A 65 0.46 -3.75 17.58
N ASP A 66 1.35 -4.67 17.17
CA ASP A 66 2.27 -5.38 18.05
C ASP A 66 3.53 -4.55 18.31
N GLN A 67 3.65 -4.04 19.54
CA GLN A 67 4.78 -3.24 19.98
C GLN A 67 6.14 -3.96 19.82
N THR A 68 6.17 -5.28 19.95
CA THR A 68 7.40 -6.07 19.79
C THR A 68 7.89 -6.02 18.35
N LYS A 69 6.98 -6.13 17.37
CA LYS A 69 7.31 -6.01 15.95
C LYS A 69 7.82 -4.61 15.63
N SER A 70 7.10 -3.60 16.08
CA SER A 70 7.47 -2.18 15.94
C SER A 70 8.86 -1.89 16.51
N ALA A 71 9.17 -2.38 17.72
CA ALA A 71 10.49 -2.21 18.34
C ALA A 71 11.60 -2.90 17.55
N ALA A 72 11.34 -4.11 17.05
CA ALA A 72 12.31 -4.87 16.26
C ALA A 72 12.58 -4.19 14.89
N LEU A 73 11.56 -3.63 14.24
CA LEU A 73 11.72 -2.83 13.03
C LEU A 73 12.57 -1.59 13.29
N LYS A 74 12.34 -0.88 14.41
CA LYS A 74 13.14 0.29 14.81
C LYS A 74 14.63 -0.03 14.87
N GLN A 75 14.97 -1.13 15.55
CA GLN A 75 16.36 -1.57 15.71
C GLN A 75 16.99 -1.92 14.36
N ARG A 76 16.25 -2.58 13.46
CA ARG A 76 16.75 -2.94 12.13
C ARG A 76 17.02 -1.72 11.26
N ILE A 77 16.12 -0.73 11.27
CA ILE A 77 16.34 0.54 10.55
C ILE A 77 17.56 1.29 11.10
N ALA A 78 17.71 1.35 12.43
CA ALA A 78 18.88 1.93 13.07
C ALA A 78 20.17 1.22 12.70
N GLY A 79 20.17 -0.12 12.67
CA GLY A 79 21.31 -0.94 12.22
C GLY A 79 21.71 -0.71 10.75
N LEU A 80 20.81 -0.19 9.92
CA LEU A 80 21.07 0.22 8.54
C LEU A 80 21.42 1.72 8.41
N GLY A 81 21.70 2.39 9.53
CA GLY A 81 22.05 3.81 9.59
C GLY A 81 20.87 4.76 9.37
N GLY A 82 19.64 4.27 9.53
CA GLY A 82 18.42 5.04 9.37
C GLY A 82 17.80 5.45 10.71
N ALA A 83 16.79 6.31 10.64
CA ALA A 83 15.95 6.65 11.78
C ALA A 83 14.49 6.62 11.33
N ALA A 84 13.62 6.08 12.19
CA ALA A 84 12.20 5.99 11.93
C ALA A 84 11.38 6.39 13.15
N GLN A 85 10.24 7.03 12.88
CA GLN A 85 9.18 7.26 13.84
C GLN A 85 8.31 6.01 13.89
N ILE A 86 8.15 5.44 15.08
CA ILE A 86 7.50 4.14 15.28
C ILE A 86 6.28 4.33 16.17
N PHE A 87 5.16 3.77 15.74
CA PHE A 87 3.90 3.76 16.46
C PHE A 87 3.48 2.31 16.74
N SER A 88 2.70 2.13 17.81
CA SER A 88 2.10 0.84 18.16
C SER A 88 0.64 1.01 18.49
N GLN A 89 -0.14 1.43 17.49
CA GLN A 89 -1.53 1.86 17.65
C GLN A 89 -2.42 1.18 16.60
N PRO A 90 -3.76 1.19 16.80
CA PRO A 90 -4.69 0.95 15.70
C PRO A 90 -4.35 1.84 14.50
N ALA A 91 -4.37 1.28 13.29
CA ALA A 91 -3.90 1.96 12.09
C ALA A 91 -4.63 3.29 11.83
N GLU A 92 -5.91 3.38 12.17
CA GLU A 92 -6.71 4.61 12.07
C GLU A 92 -6.24 5.74 12.99
N VAL A 93 -5.65 5.40 14.15
CA VAL A 93 -5.10 6.35 15.13
C VAL A 93 -3.69 6.75 14.71
N ALA A 94 -2.90 5.78 14.24
CA ALA A 94 -1.56 6.02 13.74
C ALA A 94 -1.58 6.98 12.54
N VAL A 95 -2.50 6.78 11.58
CA VAL A 95 -2.59 7.67 10.41
C VAL A 95 -2.93 9.11 10.79
N ASP A 96 -3.76 9.35 11.81
CA ASP A 96 -4.05 10.70 12.32
C ASP A 96 -2.83 11.39 12.93
N THR A 97 -1.98 10.62 13.59
CA THR A 97 -0.75 11.14 14.19
C THR A 97 0.29 11.41 13.10
N ILE A 98 0.45 10.48 12.16
CA ILE A 98 1.42 10.60 11.07
C ILE A 98 1.06 11.78 10.16
N THR A 99 -0.18 11.88 9.69
CA THR A 99 -0.62 12.96 8.78
C THR A 99 -0.39 14.35 9.36
N ARG A 100 -0.51 14.54 10.67
CA ARG A 100 -0.19 15.80 11.37
C ARG A 100 1.31 16.10 11.47
N ALA A 101 2.15 15.07 11.44
CA ALA A 101 3.60 15.20 11.52
C ALA A 101 4.28 15.38 10.15
N LEU A 102 3.58 15.06 9.05
CA LEU A 102 4.13 15.18 7.70
C LEU A 102 4.38 16.64 7.32
N ASN A 103 5.47 16.89 6.60
CA ASN A 103 5.70 18.17 5.95
C ASN A 103 4.63 18.40 4.85
N PRO A 104 3.77 19.42 4.92
CA PRO A 104 2.68 19.63 3.97
C PRO A 104 3.15 19.89 2.53
N LYS A 105 4.44 20.20 2.32
CA LYS A 105 5.04 20.41 1.01
C LYS A 105 5.87 19.20 0.52
N GLY A 106 6.00 18.16 1.34
CA GLY A 106 6.77 16.97 1.02
C GLY A 106 6.10 16.07 0.00
N LEU A 107 6.89 15.15 -0.55
CA LEU A 107 6.40 14.07 -1.41
C LEU A 107 6.26 12.81 -0.54
N HIS A 108 5.05 12.32 -0.37
CA HIS A 108 4.79 11.20 0.52
C HIS A 108 4.39 9.96 -0.25
N PHE A 109 4.86 8.82 0.22
CA PHE A 109 4.49 7.51 -0.30
C PHE A 109 4.03 6.64 0.86
N ALA A 110 2.80 6.12 0.78
CA ALA A 110 2.26 5.18 1.75
C ALA A 110 2.12 3.79 1.15
N PHE A 111 2.67 2.77 1.80
CA PHE A 111 2.39 1.38 1.49
C PHE A 111 1.37 0.82 2.49
N LEU A 112 0.20 0.44 1.99
CA LEU A 112 -0.90 -0.10 2.78
C LEU A 112 -1.03 -1.59 2.49
N ASP A 113 -0.38 -2.42 3.31
CA ASP A 113 -0.41 -3.87 3.20
C ASP A 113 -1.03 -4.55 4.43
N PRO A 114 -2.37 -4.49 4.56
CA PRO A 114 -3.05 -5.17 5.65
C PRO A 114 -3.09 -6.68 5.42
N TYR A 115 -2.96 -7.45 6.51
CA TYR A 115 -3.13 -8.91 6.45
C TYR A 115 -4.55 -9.35 6.09
N ARG A 116 -5.57 -8.52 6.40
CA ARG A 116 -7.00 -8.75 6.12
C ARG A 116 -7.73 -7.44 5.86
N LEU A 117 -8.86 -7.46 5.16
CA LEU A 117 -9.64 -6.26 4.82
C LEU A 117 -10.12 -5.49 6.06
N GLU A 118 -10.45 -6.21 7.13
CA GLU A 118 -10.99 -5.66 8.38
C GLU A 118 -10.10 -4.59 9.04
N VAL A 119 -8.78 -4.65 8.84
CA VAL A 119 -7.85 -3.72 9.48
C VAL A 119 -7.54 -2.48 8.63
N LEU A 120 -8.11 -2.38 7.43
CA LEU A 120 -7.97 -1.24 6.52
C LEU A 120 -9.31 -0.53 6.31
N PRO A 121 -9.82 0.23 7.29
CA PRO A 121 -10.97 1.09 7.06
C PRO A 121 -10.70 2.08 5.91
N PHE A 122 -11.71 2.34 5.09
CA PHE A 122 -11.64 3.28 3.96
C PHE A 122 -11.24 4.69 4.40
N THR A 123 -11.54 5.05 5.65
CA THR A 123 -11.16 6.35 6.25
C THR A 123 -9.66 6.57 6.27
N ILE A 124 -8.83 5.52 6.36
CA ILE A 124 -7.35 5.64 6.24
C ILE A 124 -7.00 6.14 4.84
N ILE A 125 -7.60 5.55 3.81
CA ILE A 125 -7.37 5.92 2.41
C ILE A 125 -7.83 7.36 2.17
N GLN A 126 -9.00 7.75 2.70
CA GLN A 126 -9.50 9.12 2.60
C GLN A 126 -8.57 10.14 3.26
N LYS A 127 -8.09 9.85 4.48
CA LYS A 127 -7.16 10.73 5.20
C LYS A 127 -5.86 10.93 4.42
N LEU A 128 -5.28 9.86 3.89
CA LEU A 128 -4.06 9.94 3.08
C LEU A 128 -4.30 10.65 1.74
N ALA A 129 -5.40 10.36 1.05
CA ALA A 129 -5.76 10.97 -0.22
C ALA A 129 -6.05 12.49 -0.10
N SER A 130 -6.43 12.96 1.09
CA SER A 130 -6.63 14.40 1.33
C SER A 130 -5.34 15.21 1.28
N LEU A 131 -4.17 14.54 1.34
CA LEU A 131 -2.88 15.19 1.25
C LEU A 131 -2.51 15.48 -0.22
N PRO A 132 -2.14 16.72 -0.58
CA PRO A 132 -1.93 17.10 -1.98
C PRO A 132 -0.85 16.31 -2.73
N ARG A 133 0.13 15.77 -2.01
CA ARG A 133 1.34 15.13 -2.53
C ARG A 133 1.52 13.74 -1.93
N MET A 134 0.49 12.91 -2.07
CA MET A 134 0.47 11.55 -1.58
C MET A 134 0.33 10.56 -2.72
N ASP A 135 1.29 9.64 -2.78
CA ASP A 135 1.19 8.40 -3.53
C ASP A 135 0.90 7.26 -2.55
N MET A 136 0.02 6.34 -2.93
CA MET A 136 -0.30 5.16 -2.14
C MET A 136 -0.18 3.92 -2.99
N LEU A 137 0.39 2.87 -2.43
CA LEU A 137 0.34 1.53 -2.96
C LEU A 137 -0.44 0.66 -1.98
N ILE A 138 -1.58 0.15 -2.42
CA ILE A 138 -2.53 -0.56 -1.57
C ILE A 138 -2.58 -2.02 -2.01
N HIS A 139 -2.25 -2.92 -1.09
CA HIS A 139 -2.39 -4.34 -1.28
C HIS A 139 -3.76 -4.80 -0.76
N VAL A 140 -4.55 -5.43 -1.64
CA VAL A 140 -5.87 -5.97 -1.33
C VAL A 140 -5.80 -7.49 -1.46
N SER A 141 -5.93 -8.18 -0.33
CA SER A 141 -5.84 -9.64 -0.26
C SER A 141 -7.03 -10.31 -0.94
N VAL A 142 -6.81 -10.85 -2.14
CA VAL A 142 -7.80 -11.67 -2.88
C VAL A 142 -8.17 -12.89 -2.05
N PHE A 143 -7.20 -13.47 -1.35
CA PHE A 143 -7.39 -14.65 -0.55
C PHE A 143 -8.34 -14.37 0.61
N ASP A 144 -8.07 -13.32 1.39
CA ASP A 144 -8.93 -12.95 2.51
C ASP A 144 -10.37 -12.72 2.04
N LEU A 145 -10.54 -11.97 0.96
CA LEU A 145 -11.85 -11.74 0.35
C LEU A 145 -12.49 -13.05 -0.12
N GLN A 146 -11.74 -13.96 -0.76
CA GLN A 146 -12.27 -15.25 -1.23
C GLN A 146 -12.70 -16.17 -0.07
N ARG A 147 -11.88 -16.31 0.98
CA ARG A 147 -12.20 -17.18 2.13
C ARG A 147 -13.36 -16.64 2.95
N ASN A 148 -13.49 -15.32 3.03
CA ASN A 148 -14.44 -14.67 3.92
C ASN A 148 -15.62 -14.02 3.19
N LEU A 149 -15.75 -14.13 1.86
CA LEU A 149 -16.72 -13.37 1.05
C LEU A 149 -18.13 -13.40 1.63
N ARG A 150 -18.68 -14.60 1.81
CA ARG A 150 -20.06 -14.76 2.30
C ARG A 150 -20.22 -14.33 3.76
N ARG A 151 -19.19 -14.49 4.58
CA ARG A 151 -19.16 -13.97 5.96
C ARG A 151 -19.17 -12.44 5.97
N TYR A 152 -18.33 -11.82 5.14
CA TYR A 152 -18.23 -10.36 5.03
C TYR A 152 -19.50 -9.72 4.49
N VAL A 153 -20.18 -10.38 3.56
CA VAL A 153 -21.48 -9.92 3.05
C VAL A 153 -22.57 -10.07 4.10
N ALA A 154 -22.63 -11.20 4.82
CA ALA A 154 -23.66 -11.45 5.83
C ALA A 154 -23.49 -10.57 7.08
N ASP A 155 -22.26 -10.42 7.59
CA ASP A 155 -21.92 -9.56 8.73
C ASP A 155 -22.00 -8.08 8.32
N GLY A 156 -21.42 -7.75 7.17
CA GLY A 156 -21.41 -6.42 6.59
C GLY A 156 -20.49 -5.42 7.28
N ARG A 157 -20.13 -5.57 8.57
CA ARG A 157 -19.27 -4.59 9.28
C ARG A 157 -17.90 -4.38 8.62
N VAL A 158 -17.28 -5.46 8.14
CA VAL A 158 -15.97 -5.38 7.46
C VAL A 158 -16.09 -4.62 6.14
N LEU A 159 -17.12 -4.91 5.35
CA LEU A 159 -17.35 -4.21 4.07
C LEU A 159 -17.82 -2.78 4.29
N ASP A 160 -18.58 -2.49 5.35
CA ASP A 160 -18.98 -1.12 5.71
C ASP A 160 -17.79 -0.25 6.07
N SER A 161 -16.80 -0.84 6.73
CA SER A 161 -15.55 -0.18 7.08
C SER A 161 -14.65 -0.03 5.85
N PHE A 162 -14.45 -1.09 5.06
CA PHE A 162 -13.51 -1.13 3.93
C PHE A 162 -14.03 -0.46 2.65
N MET A 163 -15.34 -0.53 2.39
CA MET A 163 -16.04 -0.01 1.22
C MET A 163 -17.44 0.54 1.59
N PRO A 164 -17.52 1.67 2.32
CA PRO A 164 -18.79 2.23 2.79
C PRO A 164 -19.80 2.40 1.65
N GLY A 165 -21.04 1.93 1.83
CA GLY A 165 -22.12 2.08 0.83
C GLY A 165 -22.33 0.90 -0.12
N TRP A 166 -21.47 -0.13 -0.05
CA TRP A 166 -21.46 -1.29 -0.97
C TRP A 166 -22.81 -2.00 -1.14
N ARG A 167 -23.63 -2.06 -0.09
CA ARG A 167 -24.95 -2.75 -0.13
C ARG A 167 -25.89 -2.17 -1.18
N SER A 168 -25.77 -0.88 -1.49
CA SER A 168 -26.59 -0.21 -2.50
C SER A 168 -26.06 -0.36 -3.92
N ALA A 169 -24.82 -0.80 -4.06
CA ALA A 169 -24.09 -0.84 -5.32
C ALA A 169 -23.86 -2.25 -5.87
N VAL A 170 -24.04 -3.29 -5.05
CA VAL A 170 -23.65 -4.66 -5.40
C VAL A 170 -24.79 -5.65 -5.15
N ASP A 171 -25.08 -6.49 -6.14
CA ASP A 171 -26.01 -7.62 -5.99
C ASP A 171 -25.33 -8.82 -5.34
N VAL A 172 -25.68 -9.08 -4.09
CA VAL A 172 -25.13 -10.15 -3.26
C VAL A 172 -25.55 -11.56 -3.69
N ASN A 173 -26.56 -11.68 -4.55
CA ASN A 173 -27.07 -12.97 -5.01
C ASN A 173 -26.26 -13.55 -6.18
N ARG A 174 -25.31 -12.78 -6.72
CA ARG A 174 -24.44 -13.24 -7.81
C ARG A 174 -23.49 -14.36 -7.36
N PRO A 175 -22.97 -15.17 -8.30
CA PRO A 175 -21.90 -16.13 -8.04
C PRO A 175 -20.68 -15.44 -7.41
N ASP A 176 -19.98 -16.15 -6.51
CA ASP A 176 -18.87 -15.59 -5.70
C ASP A 176 -17.82 -14.84 -6.52
N GLN A 177 -17.48 -15.36 -7.70
CA GLN A 177 -16.51 -14.70 -8.59
C GLN A 177 -17.02 -13.34 -9.10
N ALA A 178 -18.27 -13.27 -9.53
CA ALA A 178 -18.87 -12.04 -10.04
C ALA A 178 -19.09 -11.03 -8.90
N LEU A 179 -19.62 -11.50 -7.76
CA LEU A 179 -19.81 -10.68 -6.57
C LEU A 179 -18.49 -10.04 -6.11
N ARG A 180 -17.40 -10.80 -6.12
CA ARG A 180 -16.08 -10.29 -5.77
C ARG A 180 -15.59 -9.23 -6.76
N THR A 181 -15.81 -9.42 -8.05
CA THR A 181 -15.49 -8.39 -9.07
C THR A 181 -16.29 -7.12 -8.82
N ASP A 182 -17.60 -7.23 -8.63
CA ASP A 182 -18.50 -6.09 -8.40
C ASP A 182 -18.09 -5.29 -7.14
N LEU A 183 -17.76 -5.98 -6.03
CA LEU A 183 -17.26 -5.35 -4.81
C LEU A 183 -15.97 -4.54 -5.02
N LEU A 184 -15.06 -5.04 -5.85
CA LEU A 184 -13.81 -4.34 -6.14
C LEU A 184 -14.03 -3.17 -7.07
N GLU A 185 -14.81 -3.35 -8.13
CA GLU A 185 -15.18 -2.27 -9.05
C GLU A 185 -15.84 -1.12 -8.29
N TYR A 186 -16.72 -1.47 -7.35
CA TYR A 186 -17.31 -0.49 -6.43
C TYR A 186 -16.24 0.21 -5.59
N TRP A 187 -15.38 -0.53 -4.88
CA TRP A 187 -14.33 0.06 -4.06
C TRP A 187 -13.36 0.96 -4.85
N LEU A 188 -13.00 0.56 -6.07
CA LEU A 188 -12.19 1.38 -6.98
C LEU A 188 -12.92 2.64 -7.43
N SER A 189 -14.24 2.56 -7.62
CA SER A 189 -15.07 3.73 -7.90
C SER A 189 -15.06 4.73 -6.74
N GLU A 190 -15.07 4.25 -5.49
CA GLU A 190 -14.95 5.11 -4.30
C GLU A 190 -13.57 5.78 -4.23
N ILE A 191 -12.49 5.07 -4.56
CA ILE A 191 -11.15 5.67 -4.66
C ILE A 191 -11.12 6.77 -5.72
N ARG A 192 -11.67 6.51 -6.92
CA ARG A 192 -11.74 7.50 -8.01
C ARG A 192 -12.45 8.79 -7.60
N LYS A 193 -13.47 8.70 -6.75
CA LYS A 193 -14.21 9.87 -6.24
C LYS A 193 -13.36 10.79 -5.35
N LEU A 194 -12.25 10.30 -4.80
CA LEU A 194 -11.35 11.12 -3.96
C LEU A 194 -10.50 12.12 -4.78
N GLY A 195 -10.75 12.25 -6.09
CA GLY A 195 -9.94 13.08 -6.99
C GLY A 195 -8.58 12.48 -7.30
N THR A 196 -8.31 11.29 -6.77
CA THR A 196 -7.16 10.46 -7.13
C THR A 196 -7.61 9.49 -8.21
N SER A 197 -6.93 9.52 -9.35
CA SER A 197 -7.12 8.45 -10.33
C SER A 197 -6.21 7.31 -9.89
N PRO A 198 -6.73 6.14 -9.46
CA PRO A 198 -5.88 4.96 -9.44
C PRO A 198 -5.31 4.84 -10.85
N ALA A 199 -4.02 4.52 -10.96
CA ALA A 199 -3.50 4.17 -12.26
C ALA A 199 -4.41 3.04 -12.79
N GLU A 200 -4.83 3.13 -14.05
CA GLU A 200 -5.71 2.12 -14.68
C GLU A 200 -5.14 0.71 -14.52
N GLY A 201 -3.84 0.62 -14.23
CA GLY A 201 -3.14 -0.56 -13.79
C GLY A 201 -3.33 -1.03 -12.36
N ILE A 202 -4.49 -1.63 -12.09
CA ILE A 202 -4.62 -2.65 -11.04
C ILE A 202 -3.85 -3.88 -11.51
N GLU A 203 -2.87 -4.31 -10.72
CA GLU A 203 -2.12 -5.53 -11.02
C GLU A 203 -2.68 -6.69 -10.21
N LEU A 204 -3.10 -7.75 -10.90
CA LEU A 204 -3.41 -9.03 -10.29
C LEU A 204 -2.13 -9.86 -10.26
N VAL A 205 -1.49 -9.94 -9.10
CA VAL A 205 -0.30 -10.79 -8.96
C VAL A 205 -0.72 -12.20 -8.56
N SER A 206 -0.25 -13.19 -9.30
CA SER A 206 -0.48 -14.62 -9.04
C SER A 206 0.80 -15.31 -8.55
N ALA A 207 0.66 -16.29 -7.67
CA ALA A 207 1.75 -17.19 -7.30
C ALA A 207 2.14 -18.07 -8.49
N THR A 208 3.38 -18.60 -8.45
CA THR A 208 3.77 -19.79 -9.22
C THR A 208 2.76 -20.91 -8.96
N GLY A 209 2.01 -21.30 -10.00
CA GLY A 209 0.89 -22.26 -9.90
C GLY A 209 -0.50 -21.68 -10.19
N GLY A 210 -0.61 -20.41 -10.60
CA GLY A 210 -1.87 -19.83 -11.10
C GLY A 210 -2.86 -19.38 -10.02
N GLN A 211 -2.48 -19.46 -8.73
CA GLN A 211 -3.28 -18.89 -7.65
C GLN A 211 -3.15 -17.37 -7.63
N ARG A 212 -4.27 -16.68 -7.82
CA ARG A 212 -4.40 -15.24 -7.68
C ARG A 212 -4.17 -14.85 -6.22
N LEU A 213 -3.06 -14.18 -5.91
CA LEU A 213 -2.68 -13.87 -4.54
C LEU A 213 -3.28 -12.54 -4.07
N TYR A 214 -3.15 -11.48 -4.88
CA TYR A 214 -3.55 -10.14 -4.46
C TYR A 214 -3.81 -9.18 -5.63
N TRP A 215 -4.54 -8.10 -5.33
CA TRP A 215 -4.58 -6.90 -6.16
C TRP A 215 -3.67 -5.83 -5.58
N LEU A 216 -2.88 -5.22 -6.46
CA LEU A 216 -2.04 -4.10 -6.11
C LEU A 216 -2.60 -2.85 -6.80
N VAL A 217 -3.01 -1.87 -5.98
CA VAL A 217 -3.68 -0.65 -6.44
C VAL A 217 -2.81 0.54 -6.12
N PHE A 218 -2.30 1.19 -7.18
CA PHE A 218 -1.53 2.42 -7.05
C PHE A 218 -2.45 3.63 -7.22
N VAL A 219 -2.42 4.53 -6.23
CA VAL A 219 -3.23 5.74 -6.16
C VAL A 219 -2.29 6.94 -6.07
N SER A 220 -2.44 7.91 -6.97
CA SER A 220 -1.62 9.12 -6.96
C SER A 220 -2.46 10.34 -7.32
N SER A 221 -2.18 11.45 -6.63
CA SER A 221 -2.75 12.76 -6.98
C SER A 221 -2.07 13.41 -8.19
N HIS A 222 -0.93 12.89 -8.64
CA HIS A 222 -0.10 13.52 -9.66
C HIS A 222 0.10 12.63 -10.90
N GLU A 223 0.04 13.23 -12.10
CA GLU A 223 0.20 12.52 -13.37
C GLU A 223 1.55 11.80 -13.50
N LEU A 224 2.62 12.44 -13.04
CA LEU A 224 3.95 11.83 -13.05
C LEU A 224 4.03 10.54 -12.23
N GLY A 225 3.42 10.48 -11.03
CA GLY A 225 3.40 9.27 -10.21
C GLY A 225 2.71 8.12 -10.95
N ARG A 226 1.58 8.41 -11.59
CA ARG A 226 0.85 7.44 -12.44
C ARG A 226 1.68 6.96 -13.62
N LYS A 227 2.37 7.87 -14.32
CA LYS A 227 3.24 7.50 -15.44
C LYS A 227 4.38 6.57 -15.00
N LEU A 228 5.03 6.90 -13.88
CA LEU A 228 6.10 6.06 -13.32
C LEU A 228 5.58 4.66 -12.96
N TRP A 229 4.37 4.56 -12.40
CA TRP A 229 3.74 3.28 -12.11
C TRP A 229 3.50 2.45 -13.38
N GLU A 230 2.93 3.06 -14.42
CA GLU A 230 2.67 2.37 -15.70
C GLU A 230 3.96 1.87 -16.36
N ASP A 231 5.06 2.60 -16.22
CA ASP A 231 6.37 2.21 -16.74
C ASP A 231 6.95 0.97 -16.01
N ILE A 232 6.66 0.80 -14.71
CA ILE A 232 7.25 -0.28 -13.89
C ILE A 232 6.31 -1.46 -13.63
N ARG A 233 5.01 -1.33 -13.82
CA ARG A 233 4.05 -2.41 -13.48
C ARG A 233 4.08 -3.62 -14.44
N ASN A 234 4.83 -3.55 -15.54
CA ASN A 234 4.96 -4.65 -16.51
C ASN A 234 6.19 -5.55 -16.24
N VAL A 235 6.65 -5.63 -14.98
CA VAL A 235 7.86 -6.41 -14.61
C VAL A 235 7.65 -7.94 -14.72
N ASN A 236 6.41 -8.39 -14.96
CA ASN A 236 6.16 -9.70 -15.55
C ASN A 236 5.30 -9.54 -16.81
N VAL A 237 5.72 -10.19 -17.92
CA VAL A 237 4.88 -10.40 -19.10
C VAL A 237 3.73 -11.34 -18.69
N GLN A 238 2.67 -10.80 -18.09
CA GLN A 238 1.42 -11.49 -17.91
C GLN A 238 0.31 -10.65 -18.53
N ALA A 239 -0.54 -11.31 -19.31
CA ALA A 239 -1.53 -10.69 -20.16
C ALA A 239 -2.43 -9.74 -19.36
N ARG A 240 -2.58 -8.51 -19.88
CA ARG A 240 -3.63 -7.60 -19.46
C ARG A 240 -4.98 -8.31 -19.64
N LEU A 241 -5.77 -8.39 -18.58
CA LEU A 241 -7.17 -8.80 -18.65
C LEU A 241 -8.02 -7.55 -18.38
N ILE A 242 -8.38 -6.88 -19.47
CA ILE A 242 -9.76 -6.42 -19.66
C ILE A 242 -10.38 -7.46 -20.60
#